data_AF-A0A1D2TRS3-F1
#
_entry.id   AF-A0A1D2TRS3-F1
#
_cell.length_a   1.000
_cell.length_b   1.000
_cell.length_c   1.000
_cell.angle_alpha   90.00
_cell.angle_beta   90.00
_cell.angle_gamma   90.00
#
_symmetry.space_group_name_H-M   'P 1'
#
loop_
_entity.id
_entity.type
_entity.pdbx_description
1 polymer ?
#
loop_
_entity_poly.entity_id
_entity_poly.type
_entity_poly.pdbx_seq_one_letter_code
_entity_poly.pdbx_strand_id
1 'polypeptide(L)'
;MSWAQSLIKLSTYEVEVLQKRMAEIAERRMAAEMKLAMLEAEGEAEAMRARQDAEAGWYQLGFWEGLRARKALAQEAIDRIALEEQGARDALTLAFEEQKKYEQVAETIRLAQRKEAARRETAALDELGLRRAAGGFR
;
A
#
# COMPACT_ATOMS: atom_id res chain seq x y z
N MET A 1 -16.91 -12.48 -19.20
CA MET A 1 -16.25 -11.28 -18.64
C MET A 1 -15.58 -10.53 -19.75
N SER A 2 -15.61 -9.19 -19.74
CA SER A 2 -14.79 -8.42 -20.68
C SER A 2 -13.32 -8.46 -20.24
N TRP A 3 -12.40 -8.31 -21.18
CA TRP A 3 -10.96 -8.25 -20.89
C TRP A 3 -10.64 -7.16 -19.84
N ALA A 4 -11.35 -6.03 -19.88
CA ALA A 4 -11.17 -4.93 -18.94
C ALA A 4 -11.55 -5.32 -17.50
N GLN A 5 -12.61 -6.10 -17.31
CA GLN A 5 -12.98 -6.63 -15.99
C GLN A 5 -11.93 -7.61 -15.45
N SER A 6 -11.35 -8.42 -16.32
CA SER A 6 -10.26 -9.33 -15.95
C SER A 6 -9.01 -8.58 -15.52
N LEU A 7 -8.63 -7.52 -16.23
CA LEU A 7 -7.48 -6.68 -15.87
C LEU A 7 -7.70 -5.94 -14.55
N ILE A 8 -8.88 -5.37 -14.33
CA ILE A 8 -9.24 -4.75 -13.04
C ILE A 8 -9.06 -5.76 -11.93
N LYS A 9 -9.64 -6.96 -12.05
CA LYS A 9 -9.52 -8.01 -11.03
C LYS A 9 -8.06 -8.39 -10.74
N LEU A 10 -7.24 -8.52 -11.78
CA LEU A 10 -5.82 -8.83 -11.62
C LEU A 10 -5.08 -7.70 -10.89
N SER A 11 -5.29 -6.45 -11.29
CA SER A 11 -4.67 -5.28 -10.65
C SER A 11 -5.13 -5.09 -9.20
N THR A 12 -6.39 -5.38 -8.89
CA THR A 12 -6.89 -5.37 -7.51
C THR A 12 -6.15 -6.39 -6.65
N TYR A 13 -5.97 -7.62 -7.15
CA TYR A 13 -5.21 -8.65 -6.43
C TYR A 13 -3.75 -8.23 -6.21
N GLU A 14 -3.11 -7.64 -7.22
CA GLU A 14 -1.76 -7.12 -7.11
C GLU A 14 -1.63 -6.04 -6.01
N VAL A 15 -2.57 -5.08 -5.99
CA VAL A 15 -2.63 -4.07 -4.92
C VAL A 15 -2.80 -4.71 -3.55
N GLU A 16 -3.70 -5.70 -3.40
CA GLU A 16 -3.90 -6.41 -2.13
C GLU A 16 -2.63 -7.12 -1.65
N VAL A 17 -1.91 -7.78 -2.56
CA VAL A 17 -0.63 -8.43 -2.26
C VAL A 17 0.42 -7.42 -1.81
N LEU A 18 0.53 -6.29 -2.51
CA LEU A 18 1.47 -5.22 -2.17
C LEU A 18 1.12 -4.54 -0.84
N GLN A 19 -0.16 -4.33 -0.55
CA GLN A 19 -0.63 -3.84 0.74
C GLN A 19 -0.27 -4.78 1.89
N LYS A 20 -0.47 -6.09 1.70
CA LYS A 20 -0.08 -7.08 2.69
C LYS A 20 1.43 -7.05 2.95
N ARG A 21 2.23 -7.02 1.88
CA ARG A 21 3.70 -6.89 2.00
C ARG A 21 4.10 -5.61 2.72
N MET A 22 3.44 -4.50 2.43
CA MET A 22 3.69 -3.22 3.11
C MET A 22 3.39 -3.30 4.61
N ALA A 23 2.31 -3.98 5.01
CA ALA A 23 2.00 -4.21 6.41
C ALA A 23 3.07 -5.06 7.12
N GLU A 24 3.54 -6.13 6.48
CA GLU A 24 4.62 -6.98 7.00
C GLU A 24 5.96 -6.22 7.14
N ILE A 25 6.27 -5.30 6.21
CA ILE A 25 7.44 -4.42 6.34
C ILE A 25 7.28 -3.46 7.53
N ALA A 26 6.13 -2.82 7.65
CA ALA A 26 5.84 -1.88 8.74
C ALA A 26 5.92 -2.56 10.12
N GLU A 27 5.40 -3.77 10.25
CA GLU A 27 5.49 -4.57 11.49
C GLU A 27 6.95 -4.88 11.84
N ARG A 28 7.77 -5.31 10.87
CA ARG A 28 9.20 -5.55 11.09
C ARG A 28 9.94 -4.28 11.52
N ARG A 29 9.59 -3.14 10.92
CA ARG A 29 10.20 -1.84 11.28
C ARG A 29 9.87 -1.47 12.72
N MET A 30 8.59 -1.56 13.09
CA MET A 30 8.12 -1.29 14.46
C MET A 30 8.82 -2.20 15.48
N ALA A 31 8.98 -3.49 15.16
CA ALA A 31 9.70 -4.42 16.02
C ALA A 31 11.19 -4.04 16.21
N ALA A 32 11.85 -3.58 15.15
CA ALA A 32 13.24 -3.11 15.21
C ALA A 32 13.38 -1.80 16.01
N GLU A 33 12.47 -0.85 15.82
CA GLU A 33 12.38 0.39 16.60
C GLU A 33 12.15 0.09 18.10
N MET A 34 11.23 -0.83 18.42
CA MET A 34 10.99 -1.27 19.80
C MET A 34 12.24 -1.88 20.42
N LYS A 35 12.98 -2.71 19.67
CA LYS A 35 14.25 -3.29 20.14
C LYS A 35 15.29 -2.20 20.47
N LEU A 36 15.40 -1.16 19.65
CA LEU A 36 16.30 -0.05 19.93
C LEU A 36 15.90 0.69 21.21
N ALA A 37 14.60 0.98 21.37
CA ALA A 37 14.08 1.64 22.57
C ALA A 37 14.32 0.80 23.85
N MET A 38 14.18 -0.53 23.77
CA MET A 38 14.49 -1.41 24.90
C MET A 38 15.98 -1.39 25.27
N LEU A 39 16.88 -1.35 24.28
CA LEU A 39 18.33 -1.23 24.52
C LEU A 39 18.67 0.11 25.19
N GLU A 40 17.96 1.19 24.83
CA GLU A 40 18.13 2.49 25.47
C GLU A 40 17.73 2.46 26.94
N ALA A 41 16.56 1.89 27.24
CA ALA A 41 16.11 1.71 28.61
C ALA A 41 17.05 0.81 29.42
N GLU A 42 17.60 -0.26 28.82
CA GLU A 42 18.61 -1.12 29.46
C GLU A 42 19.86 -0.33 29.85
N GLY A 43 20.34 0.54 28.96
CA GLY A 43 21.48 1.42 29.22
C GLY A 43 21.22 2.41 30.36
N GLU A 44 20.05 3.03 30.39
CA GLU A 44 19.66 3.93 31.47
C GLU A 44 19.60 3.22 32.83
N ALA A 45 19.01 2.02 32.87
CA ALA A 45 18.93 1.21 34.08
C ALA A 45 20.33 0.82 34.61
N GLU A 46 21.23 0.40 33.71
CA GLU A 46 22.61 0.05 34.09
C GLU A 46 23.41 1.27 34.57
N ALA A 47 23.19 2.44 33.95
CA ALA A 47 23.79 3.70 34.40
C ALA A 47 23.33 4.09 35.81
N MET A 48 22.05 3.88 36.12
CA MET A 48 21.51 4.11 37.47
C MET A 48 22.11 3.14 38.49
N ARG A 49 22.23 1.85 38.14
CA ARG A 49 22.80 0.83 39.00
C ARG A 49 24.26 1.10 39.35
N ALA A 50 25.09 1.41 38.35
CA ALA A 50 26.51 1.69 38.56
C ALA A 50 26.78 2.94 39.43
N ARG A 51 25.82 3.87 39.54
CA ARG A 51 25.91 5.01 40.48
C ARG A 51 25.67 4.59 41.93
N GLN A 52 24.97 3.48 42.16
CA GLN A 52 24.58 3.01 43.49
C GLN A 52 25.53 1.93 44.03
N ASP A 53 26.33 1.30 43.17
CA ASP A 53 27.20 0.17 43.50
C ASP A 53 28.58 0.33 42.84
N ALA A 54 29.62 0.46 43.66
CA ALA A 54 31.01 0.65 43.21
C ALA A 54 31.59 -0.62 42.55
N GLU A 55 31.09 -1.82 42.89
CA GLU A 55 31.53 -3.08 42.30
C GLU A 55 30.96 -3.25 40.88
N ALA A 56 29.73 -2.77 40.66
CA ALA A 56 29.10 -2.72 39.33
C ALA A 56 29.88 -1.83 38.32
N GLY A 57 30.64 -0.84 38.81
CA GLY A 57 31.47 0.03 37.97
C GLY A 57 32.61 -0.71 37.23
N TRP A 58 33.07 -1.86 37.72
CA TRP A 58 34.22 -2.57 37.15
C TRP A 58 33.91 -3.21 35.79
N TYR A 59 32.68 -3.65 35.57
CA TYR A 59 32.23 -4.28 34.32
C TYR A 59 31.55 -3.29 33.35
N GLN A 60 31.43 -2.02 33.75
CA GLN A 60 30.63 -1.03 33.06
C GLN A 60 31.15 -0.73 31.65
N LEU A 61 32.47 -0.71 31.46
CA LEU A 61 33.08 -0.42 30.15
C LEU A 61 32.68 -1.45 29.10
N GLY A 62 32.79 -2.74 29.43
CA GLY A 62 32.43 -3.84 28.52
C GLY A 62 30.92 -3.88 28.22
N PHE A 63 30.08 -3.59 29.23
CA PHE A 63 28.65 -3.44 29.01
C PHE A 63 28.33 -2.32 28.01
N TRP A 64 28.93 -1.13 28.19
CA TRP A 64 28.70 0.01 27.30
C TRP A 64 29.17 -0.24 25.87
N GLU A 65 30.31 -0.91 25.69
CA GLU A 65 30.78 -1.32 24.37
C GLU A 65 29.81 -2.30 23.69
N GLY A 66 29.38 -3.34 24.43
CA GLY A 66 28.40 -4.30 23.93
C GLY A 66 27.04 -3.67 23.63
N LEU A 67 26.58 -2.74 24.47
CA LEU A 67 25.34 -2.00 24.26
C LEU A 67 25.43 -1.12 23.02
N ARG A 68 26.54 -0.38 22.84
CA ARG A 68 26.78 0.44 21.64
C ARG A 68 26.73 -0.41 20.37
N ALA A 69 27.38 -1.57 20.37
CA ALA A 69 27.36 -2.49 19.23
C ALA A 69 25.94 -3.01 18.94
N ARG A 70 25.18 -3.44 19.96
CA ARG A 70 23.79 -3.89 19.80
C ARG A 70 22.87 -2.79 19.28
N LYS A 71 23.01 -1.55 19.77
CA LYS A 71 22.25 -0.38 19.28
C LYS A 71 22.58 -0.09 17.82
N ALA A 72 23.86 -0.13 17.43
CA ALA A 72 24.27 0.09 16.05
C ALA A 72 23.66 -0.96 15.10
N LEU A 73 23.65 -2.24 15.49
CA LEU A 73 23.01 -3.30 14.71
C LEU A 73 21.49 -3.11 14.60
N ALA A 74 20.83 -2.68 15.67
CA ALA A 74 19.40 -2.37 15.63
C ALA A 74 19.10 -1.18 14.70
N GLN A 75 19.93 -0.13 14.74
CA GLN A 75 19.80 1.02 13.84
C GLN A 75 20.01 0.63 12.38
N GLU A 76 21.05 -0.17 12.07
CA GLU A 76 21.28 -0.64 10.70
C GLU A 76 20.08 -1.45 10.16
N ALA A 77 19.46 -2.26 11.02
CA ALA A 77 18.26 -3.00 10.65
C ALA A 77 17.07 -2.06 10.35
N ILE A 78 16.86 -1.02 11.17
CA ILE A 78 15.83 0.01 10.93
C ILE A 78 16.08 0.70 9.59
N ASP A 79 17.31 1.15 9.34
CA ASP A 79 17.67 1.87 8.11
C ASP A 79 17.45 1.01 6.86
N ARG A 80 17.84 -0.28 6.93
CA ARG A 80 17.62 -1.25 5.85
C ARG A 80 16.13 -1.48 5.59
N ILE A 81 15.34 -1.65 6.65
CA ILE A 81 13.88 -1.86 6.53
C ILE A 81 13.21 -0.58 6.00
N ALA A 82 13.67 0.61 6.39
CA ALA A 82 13.14 1.87 5.89
C ALA A 82 13.36 2.04 4.38
N LEU A 83 14.51 1.61 3.85
CA LEU A 83 14.76 1.57 2.41
C LEU A 83 13.86 0.55 1.70
N GLU A 84 13.66 -0.63 2.29
CA GLU A 84 12.71 -1.63 1.76
C GLU A 84 11.27 -1.08 1.73
N GLU A 85 10.87 -0.41 2.81
CA GLU A 85 9.56 0.22 2.96
C GLU A 85 9.32 1.28 1.89
N GLN A 86 10.32 2.13 1.62
CA GLN A 86 10.21 3.14 0.58
C GLN A 86 9.99 2.49 -0.80
N GLY A 87 10.78 1.47 -1.15
CA GLY A 87 10.60 0.75 -2.42
C GLY A 87 9.24 0.06 -2.52
N ALA A 88 8.72 -0.50 -1.41
CA ALA A 88 7.39 -1.10 -1.37
C ALA A 88 6.26 -0.07 -1.52
N ARG A 89 6.41 1.13 -0.94
CA ARG A 89 5.46 2.26 -1.14
C ARG A 89 5.44 2.72 -2.59
N ASP A 90 6.59 2.83 -3.22
CA ASP A 90 6.69 3.26 -4.62
C ASP A 90 6.03 2.21 -5.54
N ALA A 91 6.29 0.92 -5.31
CA ALA A 91 5.62 -0.17 -6.03
C ALA A 91 4.10 -0.17 -5.83
N LEU A 92 3.63 0.03 -4.59
CA LEU A 92 2.20 0.11 -4.29
C LEU A 92 1.54 1.32 -4.97
N THR A 93 2.22 2.46 -5.01
CA THR A 93 1.75 3.67 -5.71
C THR A 93 1.56 3.38 -7.20
N LEU A 94 2.55 2.77 -7.85
CA LEU A 94 2.47 2.41 -9.26
C LEU A 94 1.34 1.42 -9.54
N ALA A 95 1.13 0.42 -8.68
CA ALA A 95 0.04 -0.53 -8.82
C ALA A 95 -1.33 0.13 -8.71
N PHE A 96 -1.50 1.08 -7.78
CA PHE A 96 -2.73 1.88 -7.69
C PHE A 96 -2.98 2.76 -8.92
N GLU A 97 -1.93 3.37 -9.47
CA GLU A 97 -2.04 4.14 -10.70
C GLU A 97 -2.48 3.26 -11.87
N GLU A 98 -1.91 2.07 -12.00
CA GLU A 98 -2.26 1.12 -13.06
C GLU A 98 -3.69 0.60 -12.92
N GLN A 99 -4.11 0.24 -11.70
CA GLN A 99 -5.50 -0.14 -11.43
C GLN A 99 -6.48 0.96 -11.87
N LYS A 100 -6.20 2.22 -11.54
CA LYS A 100 -7.06 3.36 -11.93
C LYS A 100 -7.15 3.53 -13.43
N LYS A 101 -6.06 3.29 -14.18
CA LYS A 101 -6.11 3.35 -15.65
C LYS A 101 -7.08 2.30 -16.20
N TYR A 102 -7.04 1.07 -15.69
CA TYR A 102 -7.98 0.04 -16.12
C TYR A 102 -9.43 0.38 -15.77
N GLU A 103 -9.68 0.91 -14.58
CA GLU A 103 -11.01 1.36 -14.15
C GLU A 103 -11.54 2.48 -15.06
N GLN A 104 -10.71 3.46 -15.41
CA GLN A 104 -11.08 4.57 -16.30
C GLN A 104 -11.38 4.09 -17.73
N VAL A 105 -10.58 3.16 -18.25
CA VAL A 105 -10.81 2.57 -19.58
C VAL A 105 -12.11 1.77 -19.58
N ALA A 106 -12.37 0.97 -18.54
CA ALA A 106 -13.61 0.20 -18.42
C ALA A 106 -14.84 1.11 -18.35
N GLU A 107 -14.77 2.21 -17.60
CA GLU A 107 -15.87 3.19 -17.52
C GLU A 107 -16.09 3.89 -18.86
N THR A 108 -15.02 4.26 -19.56
CA THR A 108 -15.12 4.85 -20.91
C THR A 108 -15.84 3.91 -21.89
N ILE A 109 -15.49 2.62 -21.87
CA ILE A 109 -16.17 1.59 -22.67
C ILE A 109 -17.64 1.50 -22.30
N ARG A 110 -17.97 1.48 -21.00
CA ARG A 110 -19.35 1.41 -20.50
C ARG A 110 -20.18 2.60 -20.95
N LEU A 111 -19.62 3.81 -20.87
CA LEU A 111 -20.28 5.04 -21.32
C LEU A 111 -20.52 5.04 -22.83
N ALA A 112 -19.55 4.57 -23.62
CA ALA A 112 -19.71 4.44 -25.07
C ALA A 112 -20.83 3.46 -25.44
N GLN A 113 -20.88 2.30 -24.77
CA GLN A 113 -21.95 1.30 -24.96
C GLN A 113 -23.33 1.86 -24.62
N ARG A 114 -23.45 2.63 -23.53
CA ARG A 114 -24.71 3.29 -23.14
C ARG A 114 -25.15 4.32 -24.17
N LYS A 115 -24.23 5.15 -24.68
CA LYS A 115 -24.53 6.14 -25.73
C LYS A 115 -25.02 5.48 -27.01
N GLU A 116 -24.37 4.39 -27.42
CA GLU A 116 -24.76 3.65 -28.61
C GLU A 116 -26.12 2.96 -28.45
N ALA A 117 -26.39 2.37 -27.28
CA ALA A 117 -27.70 1.79 -26.97
C ALA A 117 -28.82 2.85 -27.02
N ALA A 118 -28.59 4.01 -26.40
CA ALA A 118 -29.54 5.13 -26.43
C ALA A 118 -29.78 5.62 -27.86
N ARG A 119 -28.71 5.75 -28.67
CA ARG A 119 -28.82 6.14 -30.09
C ARG A 119 -29.69 5.16 -30.89
N ARG A 120 -29.52 3.86 -30.67
CA ARG A 120 -30.33 2.81 -31.34
C ARG A 120 -31.78 2.87 -30.90
N GLU A 121 -32.04 3.08 -29.62
CA GLU A 121 -33.40 3.23 -29.08
C GLU A 121 -34.10 4.47 -29.66
N THR A 122 -33.42 5.62 -29.70
CA THR A 122 -33.94 6.84 -30.33
C THR A 122 -34.26 6.59 -31.81
N ALA A 123 -33.34 6.00 -32.58
CA ALA A 123 -33.59 5.69 -33.99
C ALA A 123 -34.81 4.77 -34.19
N ALA A 124 -34.98 3.76 -33.32
CA ALA A 124 -36.14 2.87 -33.38
C ALA A 124 -37.46 3.59 -33.05
N LEU A 125 -37.46 4.51 -32.08
CA LEU A 125 -38.62 5.34 -31.74
C LEU A 125 -38.98 6.32 -32.87
N ASP A 126 -37.96 6.93 -33.49
CA ASP A 126 -38.14 7.83 -34.64
C ASP A 126 -38.75 7.08 -35.82
N GLU A 127 -38.27 5.87 -36.15
CA GLU A 127 -38.87 5.03 -37.19
C GLU A 127 -40.33 4.68 -36.90
N LEU A 128 -40.68 4.34 -35.65
CA LEU A 128 -42.06 4.09 -35.25
C LEU A 128 -42.94 5.33 -35.38
N GLY A 129 -42.40 6.50 -35.03
CA GLY A 129 -43.06 7.79 -35.20
C GLY A 129 -43.34 8.11 -36.67
N LEU A 130 -42.35 7.92 -37.54
CA LEU A 130 -42.49 8.10 -38.98
C LEU A 130 -43.51 7.12 -39.58
N ARG A 131 -43.53 5.85 -39.15
CA ARG A 131 -44.53 4.86 -39.58
C ARG A 131 -45.94 5.25 -39.16
N ARG A 132 -46.14 5.77 -37.93
CA ARG A 132 -47.45 6.28 -37.49
C ARG A 132 -47.88 7.53 -38.26
N ALA A 133 -46.96 8.46 -38.49
CA ALA A 133 -47.24 9.66 -39.27
C ALA A 133 -47.59 9.34 -40.73
N ALA A 134 -46.89 8.36 -41.34
CA ALA A 134 -47.20 7.88 -42.68
C ALA A 134 -48.50 7.08 -42.76
N GLY A 135 -48.91 6.42 -41.67
CA GLY A 135 -50.16 5.67 -41.56
C GLY A 135 -51.36 6.46 -41.06
N GLY A 136 -51.21 7.77 -40.77
CA GLY A 136 -52.19 8.56 -40.03
C GLY A 136 -52.61 9.85 -40.73
N PHE A 137 -53.31 9.72 -41.85
CA PHE A 137 -54.35 10.65 -42.34
C PHE A 137 -55.28 9.87 -43.28
N ARG A 138 -56.15 9.04 -42.71
CA ARG A 138 -57.44 8.64 -43.29
C ARG A 138 -58.44 8.41 -42.16
#